data_AF-A0A6P7GPP7-F1
#
_entry.id   AF-A0A6P7GPP7-F1
#
_cell.length_a   1.000
_cell.length_b   1.000
_cell.length_c   1.000
_cell.angle_alpha   90.00
_cell.angle_beta   90.00
_cell.angle_gamma   90.00
#
_symmetry.space_group_name_H-M   'P 1'
#
loop_
_entity.id
_entity.type
_entity.pdbx_description
1 polymer ?
#
loop_
_entity_poly.entity_id
_entity_poly.type
_entity_poly.pdbx_seq_one_letter_code
_entity_poly.pdbx_strand_id
1 'polypeptide(L)'
;MIKNTLKEKFEEAKRASVLNERYYLNWAKLYTEESDMLQIIEDGLTVLPNSVELWKMKLRCMIMRDDTKALNVEFKKAHMALKEKSTPLWIILIKYHTLSSPEKVVETIYREACQQHGSIANEFKADFVEWTAMNKGIEDARKLYQELAVRSPFCKDLHIKMAKLEETELIVSVKDMERPLNLLCEQFGKVDPDSWIALRDCYLNHQNLFEDAYPTFNINTKLAQIRTEALRSIGGNGPAISEFLAKYDTA
;
A
#
# COMPACT_ATOMS: atom_id res chain seq x y z
N MET A 1 1.31 -44.54 -5.42
CA MET A 1 0.08 -45.10 -4.84
C MET A 1 -0.70 -44.04 -4.03
N ILE A 2 -0.13 -43.47 -2.95
CA ILE A 2 -0.81 -42.44 -2.10
C ILE A 2 -1.37 -41.24 -2.90
N LYS A 3 -0.61 -40.73 -3.87
CA LYS A 3 -1.00 -39.57 -4.69
C LYS A 3 -2.23 -39.81 -5.57
N ASN A 4 -2.44 -41.03 -6.07
CA ASN A 4 -3.58 -41.35 -6.93
C ASN A 4 -4.85 -41.56 -6.09
N THR A 5 -4.75 -42.28 -4.98
CA THR A 5 -5.86 -42.45 -4.03
C THR A 5 -6.35 -41.12 -3.47
N LEU A 6 -5.43 -40.18 -3.19
CA LEU A 6 -5.80 -38.85 -2.70
C LEU A 6 -6.52 -38.02 -3.78
N LYS A 7 -6.11 -38.09 -5.05
CA LYS A 7 -6.80 -37.44 -6.18
C LYS A 7 -8.23 -37.98 -6.34
N GLU A 8 -8.42 -39.29 -6.29
CA GLU A 8 -9.75 -39.93 -6.36
C GLU A 8 -10.67 -39.46 -5.23
N LYS A 9 -10.14 -39.34 -4.00
CA LYS A 9 -10.89 -38.83 -2.86
C LYS A 9 -11.31 -37.36 -3.01
N PHE A 10 -10.46 -36.54 -3.63
CA PHE A 10 -10.85 -35.17 -3.94
C PHE A 10 -11.95 -35.10 -5.01
N GLU A 11 -11.92 -35.95 -6.04
CA GLU A 11 -12.99 -36.03 -7.04
C GLU A 11 -14.32 -36.50 -6.46
N GLU A 12 -14.30 -37.47 -5.54
CA GLU A 12 -15.50 -37.86 -4.76
C GLU A 12 -16.04 -36.71 -3.92
N ALA A 13 -15.16 -36.02 -3.18
CA ALA A 13 -15.55 -34.91 -2.32
C ALA A 13 -16.03 -33.67 -3.11
N LYS A 14 -15.47 -33.42 -4.31
CA LYS A 14 -15.94 -32.40 -5.25
C LYS A 14 -17.37 -32.70 -5.69
N ARG A 15 -17.65 -33.95 -6.10
CA ARG A 15 -19.00 -34.40 -6.48
C ARG A 15 -20.00 -34.29 -5.33
N ALA A 16 -19.55 -34.45 -4.09
CA ALA A 16 -20.36 -34.26 -2.89
C ALA A 16 -20.47 -32.80 -2.44
N SER A 17 -19.80 -31.85 -3.11
CA SER A 17 -19.76 -30.41 -2.76
C SER A 17 -19.32 -30.12 -1.32
N VAL A 18 -18.43 -30.95 -0.75
CA VAL A 18 -17.92 -30.80 0.63
C VAL A 18 -16.51 -30.20 0.70
N LEU A 19 -15.94 -29.80 -0.44
CA LEU A 19 -14.60 -29.21 -0.50
C LEU A 19 -14.63 -27.73 -0.11
N ASN A 20 -13.69 -27.36 0.76
CA ASN A 20 -13.39 -25.96 1.10
C ASN A 20 -12.11 -25.50 0.38
N GLU A 21 -11.81 -24.20 0.49
CA GLU A 21 -10.66 -23.53 -0.13
C GLU A 21 -9.34 -24.30 0.09
N ARG A 22 -9.06 -24.72 1.33
CA ARG A 22 -7.82 -25.43 1.68
C ARG A 22 -7.65 -26.72 0.89
N TYR A 23 -8.74 -27.46 0.68
CA TYR A 23 -8.68 -28.71 -0.06
C TYR A 23 -8.44 -28.50 -1.55
N TYR A 24 -9.07 -27.52 -2.18
CA TYR A 24 -8.76 -27.17 -3.58
C TYR A 24 -7.31 -26.74 -3.76
N LEU A 25 -6.77 -25.91 -2.86
CA LEU A 25 -5.37 -25.47 -2.91
C LEU A 25 -4.39 -26.65 -2.76
N ASN A 26 -4.66 -27.55 -1.82
CA ASN A 26 -3.82 -28.74 -1.62
C ASN A 26 -3.93 -29.71 -2.80
N TRP A 27 -5.12 -29.86 -3.36
CA TRP A 27 -5.35 -30.72 -4.51
C TRP A 27 -4.62 -30.19 -5.75
N ALA A 28 -4.70 -28.90 -6.04
CA ALA A 28 -3.95 -28.28 -7.14
C ALA A 28 -2.44 -28.52 -7.00
N LYS A 29 -1.87 -28.37 -5.79
CA LYS A 29 -0.45 -28.64 -5.52
C LYS A 29 -0.01 -30.09 -5.74
N LEU A 30 -0.94 -31.03 -5.90
CA LEU A 30 -0.60 -32.41 -6.29
C LEU A 30 -0.25 -32.51 -7.78
N TYR A 31 -0.53 -31.52 -8.61
CA TYR A 31 -0.23 -31.57 -10.03
C TYR A 31 1.06 -30.81 -10.34
N THR A 32 1.83 -31.36 -11.28
CA THR A 32 3.03 -30.71 -11.83
C THR A 32 2.68 -29.94 -13.10
N GLU A 33 1.74 -30.47 -13.88
CA GLU A 33 1.22 -29.84 -15.08
C GLU A 33 0.34 -28.64 -14.73
N GLU A 34 0.67 -27.50 -15.30
CA GLU A 34 0.00 -26.23 -15.01
C GLU A 34 -1.45 -26.19 -15.51
N SER A 35 -1.75 -26.90 -16.61
CA SER A 35 -3.12 -27.07 -17.11
C SER A 35 -4.03 -27.72 -16.07
N ASP A 36 -3.55 -28.79 -15.43
CA ASP A 36 -4.32 -29.55 -14.46
C ASP A 36 -4.50 -28.75 -13.16
N MET A 37 -3.45 -28.04 -12.73
CA MET A 37 -3.54 -27.11 -11.60
C MET A 37 -4.61 -26.06 -11.83
N LEU A 38 -4.61 -25.42 -13.00
CA LEU A 38 -5.58 -24.38 -13.33
C LEU A 38 -7.00 -24.93 -13.41
N GLN A 39 -7.22 -26.12 -13.97
CA GLN A 39 -8.54 -26.74 -14.00
C GLN A 39 -9.12 -26.92 -12.59
N ILE A 40 -8.32 -27.44 -11.66
CA ILE A 40 -8.74 -27.64 -10.26
C ILE A 40 -9.04 -26.30 -9.57
N ILE A 41 -8.23 -25.28 -9.84
CA ILE A 41 -8.43 -23.94 -9.30
C ILE A 41 -9.72 -23.31 -9.86
N GLU A 42 -9.97 -23.47 -11.16
CA GLU A 42 -11.19 -22.99 -11.81
C GLU A 42 -12.43 -23.68 -11.24
N ASP A 43 -12.37 -25.00 -11.08
CA ASP A 43 -13.43 -25.76 -10.40
C ASP A 43 -13.69 -25.22 -8.99
N GLY A 44 -12.62 -24.95 -8.23
CA GLY A 44 -12.72 -24.34 -6.90
C GLY A 44 -13.38 -22.97 -6.93
N LEU A 45 -13.03 -22.12 -7.91
CA LEU A 45 -13.59 -20.78 -8.07
C LEU A 45 -15.06 -20.80 -8.54
N THR A 46 -15.54 -21.86 -9.21
CA THR A 46 -16.97 -21.99 -9.51
C THR A 46 -17.82 -22.13 -8.25
N VAL A 47 -17.29 -22.79 -7.21
CA VAL A 47 -17.98 -23.02 -5.94
C VAL A 47 -17.66 -21.93 -4.92
N LEU A 48 -16.43 -21.40 -4.94
CA LEU A 48 -15.89 -20.44 -3.99
C LEU A 48 -15.37 -19.18 -4.70
N PRO A 49 -16.22 -18.42 -5.42
CA PRO A 49 -15.78 -17.28 -6.24
C PRO A 49 -15.15 -16.14 -5.43
N ASN A 50 -15.39 -16.11 -4.11
CA ASN A 50 -14.87 -15.09 -3.19
C ASN A 50 -13.58 -15.51 -2.48
N SER A 51 -12.96 -16.62 -2.87
CA SER A 51 -11.71 -17.12 -2.29
C SER A 51 -10.50 -16.33 -2.80
N VAL A 52 -9.91 -15.52 -1.93
CA VAL A 52 -8.70 -14.74 -2.23
C VAL A 52 -7.54 -15.67 -2.57
N GLU A 53 -7.37 -16.79 -1.84
CA GLU A 53 -6.23 -17.68 -2.05
C GLU A 53 -6.32 -18.48 -3.36
N LEU A 54 -7.53 -18.89 -3.78
CA LEU A 54 -7.72 -19.52 -5.09
C LEU A 54 -7.41 -18.55 -6.22
N TRP A 55 -7.87 -17.30 -6.14
CA TRP A 55 -7.52 -16.28 -7.13
C TRP A 55 -6.02 -15.98 -7.14
N LYS A 56 -5.36 -15.85 -5.98
CA LYS A 56 -3.90 -15.68 -5.90
C LYS A 56 -3.16 -16.83 -6.57
N MET A 57 -3.59 -18.07 -6.33
CA MET A 57 -3.00 -19.24 -6.98
C MET A 57 -3.21 -19.19 -8.50
N LYS A 58 -4.42 -18.86 -8.96
CA LYS A 58 -4.74 -18.72 -10.39
C LYS A 58 -3.80 -17.72 -11.07
N LEU A 59 -3.68 -16.50 -10.52
CA LEU A 59 -2.83 -15.46 -11.11
C LEU A 59 -1.35 -15.87 -11.12
N ARG A 60 -0.87 -16.56 -10.08
CA ARG A 60 0.52 -17.08 -10.05
C ARG A 60 0.77 -18.12 -11.12
N CYS A 61 -0.15 -19.06 -11.35
CA CYS A 61 -0.05 -20.00 -12.46
C CYS A 61 0.00 -19.23 -13.79
N MET A 62 -0.91 -18.29 -14.00
CA MET A 62 -0.96 -17.51 -15.24
C MET A 62 0.29 -16.68 -15.51
N ILE A 63 0.94 -16.14 -14.49
CA ILE A 63 2.23 -15.44 -14.62
C ILE A 63 3.29 -16.36 -15.24
N MET A 64 3.28 -17.66 -14.91
CA MET A 64 4.23 -18.63 -15.47
C MET A 64 4.02 -18.90 -16.97
N ARG A 65 2.84 -18.59 -17.51
CA ARG A 65 2.53 -18.73 -18.96
C ARG A 65 3.00 -17.54 -19.79
N ASP A 66 3.38 -16.44 -19.14
CA ASP A 66 3.75 -15.17 -19.76
C ASP A 66 2.72 -14.62 -20.77
N ASP A 67 1.45 -14.97 -20.60
CA ASP A 67 0.34 -14.32 -21.32
C ASP A 67 -0.20 -13.15 -20.49
N THR A 68 0.48 -12.00 -20.63
CA THR A 68 0.11 -10.75 -19.94
C THR A 68 -1.33 -10.33 -20.21
N LYS A 69 -1.86 -10.59 -21.41
CA LYS A 69 -3.23 -10.18 -21.77
C LYS A 69 -4.24 -11.04 -21.03
N ALA A 70 -4.06 -12.36 -21.03
CA ALA A 70 -4.92 -13.27 -20.28
C ALA A 70 -4.85 -12.98 -18.77
N LEU A 71 -3.65 -12.75 -18.24
CA LEU A 71 -3.45 -12.40 -16.82
C LEU A 71 -4.29 -11.17 -16.42
N ASN A 72 -4.22 -10.10 -17.21
CA ASN A 72 -4.98 -8.87 -16.96
C ASN A 72 -6.50 -9.07 -17.00
N VAL A 73 -6.98 -9.91 -17.91
CA VAL A 73 -8.42 -10.25 -18.01
C VAL A 73 -8.87 -11.01 -16.77
N GLU A 74 -8.12 -12.03 -16.34
CA GLU A 74 -8.46 -12.82 -15.16
C GLU A 74 -8.31 -12.01 -13.87
N PHE A 75 -7.33 -11.12 -13.78
CA PHE A 75 -7.21 -10.18 -12.68
C PHE A 75 -8.47 -9.31 -12.53
N LYS A 76 -8.98 -8.75 -13.64
CA LYS A 76 -10.20 -7.92 -13.60
C LYS A 76 -11.41 -8.73 -13.12
N LYS A 77 -11.56 -9.98 -13.57
CA LYS A 77 -12.60 -10.89 -13.06
C LYS A 77 -12.46 -11.12 -11.56
N ALA A 78 -11.24 -11.39 -11.10
CA ALA A 78 -10.95 -11.62 -9.69
C ALA A 78 -11.27 -10.38 -8.83
N HIS A 79 -10.89 -9.19 -9.30
CA HIS A 79 -11.18 -7.93 -8.63
C HIS A 79 -12.69 -7.67 -8.56
N MET A 80 -13.46 -7.95 -9.62
CA MET A 80 -14.92 -7.83 -9.58
C MET A 80 -15.57 -8.76 -8.56
N ALA A 81 -15.06 -9.99 -8.42
CA ALA A 81 -15.57 -10.95 -7.44
C ALA A 81 -15.22 -10.55 -5.99
N LEU A 82 -13.97 -10.13 -5.76
CA LEU A 82 -13.43 -9.89 -4.41
C LEU A 82 -13.63 -8.45 -3.90
N LYS A 83 -13.78 -7.48 -4.80
CA LYS A 83 -13.81 -6.05 -4.49
C LYS A 83 -12.60 -5.64 -3.65
N GLU A 84 -12.78 -5.01 -2.50
CA GLU A 84 -11.69 -4.57 -1.60
C GLU A 84 -10.78 -5.73 -1.13
N LYS A 85 -11.32 -6.96 -1.05
CA LYS A 85 -10.53 -8.15 -0.70
C LYS A 85 -9.50 -8.53 -1.77
N SER A 86 -9.52 -7.87 -2.94
CA SER A 86 -8.54 -8.09 -3.99
C SER A 86 -7.21 -7.36 -3.75
N THR A 87 -7.03 -6.63 -2.63
CA THR A 87 -5.76 -5.95 -2.32
C THR A 87 -4.52 -6.84 -2.54
N PRO A 88 -4.49 -8.11 -2.07
CA PRO A 88 -3.35 -9.01 -2.32
C PRO A 88 -3.12 -9.35 -3.80
N LEU A 89 -4.15 -9.28 -4.64
CA LEU A 89 -4.05 -9.55 -6.07
C LEU A 89 -3.48 -8.34 -6.81
N TRP A 90 -3.80 -7.12 -6.38
CA TRP A 90 -3.16 -5.90 -6.89
C TRP A 90 -1.66 -5.94 -6.64
N ILE A 91 -1.23 -6.40 -5.45
CA ILE A 91 0.20 -6.56 -5.13
C ILE A 91 0.88 -7.53 -6.12
N ILE A 92 0.24 -8.66 -6.42
CA ILE A 92 0.76 -9.63 -7.40
C ILE A 92 0.87 -8.99 -8.78
N LEU A 93 -0.19 -8.30 -9.22
CA LEU A 93 -0.26 -7.70 -10.55
C LEU A 93 0.80 -6.61 -10.73
N ILE A 94 0.90 -5.66 -9.78
CA ILE A 94 1.85 -4.56 -9.83
C ILE A 94 3.29 -5.09 -9.81
N LYS A 95 3.59 -6.09 -8.97
CA LYS A 95 4.92 -6.72 -8.95
C LYS A 95 5.28 -7.36 -10.29
N TYR A 96 4.35 -8.10 -10.90
CA TYR A 96 4.58 -8.68 -12.23
C TYR A 96 4.86 -7.59 -13.28
N HIS A 97 3.99 -6.57 -13.36
CA HIS A 97 4.16 -5.52 -14.36
C HIS A 97 5.39 -4.65 -14.14
N THR A 98 5.79 -4.40 -12.89
CA THR A 98 7.01 -3.64 -12.57
C THR A 98 8.26 -4.35 -13.08
N LEU A 99 8.26 -5.69 -13.13
CA LEU A 99 9.38 -6.49 -13.61
C LEU A 99 9.33 -6.78 -15.11
N SER A 100 8.13 -6.86 -15.69
CA SER A 100 7.93 -7.45 -17.02
C SER A 100 7.31 -6.49 -18.04
N SER A 101 6.93 -5.27 -17.67
CA SER A 101 6.21 -4.34 -18.55
C SER A 101 6.85 -2.95 -18.65
N PRO A 102 6.60 -2.21 -19.74
CA PRO A 102 7.04 -0.82 -19.86
C PRO A 102 6.45 0.06 -18.75
N GLU A 103 7.19 1.09 -18.35
CA GLU A 103 6.81 2.03 -17.27
C GLU A 103 5.39 2.61 -17.44
N LYS A 104 4.97 2.92 -18.67
CA LYS A 104 3.63 3.45 -18.95
C LYS A 104 2.51 2.49 -18.52
N VAL A 105 2.73 1.19 -18.65
CA VAL A 105 1.77 0.17 -18.21
C VAL A 105 1.74 0.12 -16.68
N VAL A 106 2.91 0.13 -16.05
CA VAL A 106 3.05 0.13 -14.58
C VAL A 106 2.35 1.35 -13.97
N GLU A 107 2.59 2.54 -14.53
CA GLU A 107 1.92 3.77 -14.11
C GLU A 107 0.39 3.67 -14.24
N THR A 108 -0.10 3.11 -15.35
CA THR A 108 -1.54 2.94 -15.57
C THR A 108 -2.15 2.06 -14.49
N ILE A 109 -1.50 0.94 -14.14
CA ILE A 109 -1.98 0.02 -13.11
C ILE A 109 -1.95 0.68 -11.72
N TYR A 110 -0.89 1.43 -11.39
CA TYR A 110 -0.85 2.19 -10.14
C TYR A 110 -1.96 3.24 -10.06
N ARG A 111 -2.22 3.96 -11.14
CA ARG A 111 -3.32 4.94 -11.21
C ARG A 111 -4.67 4.24 -11.01
N GLU A 112 -4.90 3.11 -11.65
CA GLU A 112 -6.11 2.31 -11.46
C GLU A 112 -6.25 1.85 -9.99
N ALA A 113 -5.16 1.39 -9.37
CA ALA A 113 -5.14 0.96 -7.97
C ALA A 113 -5.46 2.12 -7.01
N CYS A 114 -4.86 3.30 -7.23
CA CYS A 114 -5.09 4.49 -6.41
C CYS A 114 -6.49 5.10 -6.58
N GLN A 115 -7.20 4.76 -7.67
CA GLN A 115 -8.60 5.14 -7.89
C GLN A 115 -9.61 4.20 -7.22
N GLN A 116 -9.16 3.05 -6.72
CA GLN A 116 -10.03 2.12 -5.99
C GLN A 116 -10.45 2.69 -4.63
N HIS A 117 -11.51 2.13 -4.05
CA HIS A 117 -11.99 2.54 -2.73
C HIS A 117 -11.24 1.82 -1.59
N GLY A 118 -11.32 2.43 -0.41
CA GLY A 118 -10.96 1.79 0.85
C GLY A 118 -9.48 1.41 0.95
N SER A 119 -9.22 0.17 1.34
CA SER A 119 -7.88 -0.34 1.63
C SER A 119 -6.96 -0.37 0.41
N ILE A 120 -7.49 -0.58 -0.79
CA ILE A 120 -6.67 -0.72 -2.01
C ILE A 120 -5.95 0.60 -2.31
N ALA A 121 -6.65 1.73 -2.35
CA ALA A 121 -5.98 3.00 -2.64
C ALA A 121 -4.97 3.38 -1.54
N ASN A 122 -5.29 3.12 -0.27
CA ASN A 122 -4.37 3.41 0.82
C ASN A 122 -3.07 2.60 0.74
N GLU A 123 -3.16 1.34 0.32
CA GLU A 123 -2.00 0.46 0.10
C GLU A 123 -1.04 1.03 -0.96
N PHE A 124 -1.56 1.51 -2.09
CA PHE A 124 -0.71 1.80 -3.26
C PHE A 124 -0.33 3.26 -3.45
N LYS A 125 -0.93 4.22 -2.74
CA LYS A 125 -0.60 5.64 -2.90
C LYS A 125 0.85 5.96 -2.57
N ALA A 126 1.34 5.46 -1.44
CA ALA A 126 2.72 5.68 -1.01
C ALA A 126 3.71 5.02 -1.98
N ASP A 127 3.46 3.74 -2.31
CA ASP A 127 4.27 2.95 -3.25
C ASP A 127 4.33 3.59 -4.64
N PHE A 128 3.23 4.21 -5.10
CA PHE A 128 3.20 4.84 -6.42
C PHE A 128 4.07 6.10 -6.48
N VAL A 129 4.08 6.91 -5.42
CA VAL A 129 4.97 8.08 -5.32
C VAL A 129 6.43 7.66 -5.25
N GLU A 130 6.74 6.63 -4.47
CA GLU A 130 8.09 6.06 -4.40
C GLU A 130 8.55 5.51 -5.76
N TRP A 131 7.71 4.71 -6.42
CA TRP A 131 7.99 4.20 -7.75
C TRP A 131 8.20 5.35 -8.75
N THR A 132 7.38 6.41 -8.67
CA THR A 132 7.52 7.58 -9.56
C THR A 132 8.83 8.32 -9.29
N ALA A 133 9.23 8.51 -8.03
CA ALA A 133 10.52 9.12 -7.69
C ALA A 133 11.69 8.32 -8.25
N MET A 134 11.66 6.98 -8.10
CA MET A 134 12.73 6.10 -8.56
C MET A 134 12.86 6.02 -10.09
N ASN A 135 11.76 6.12 -10.84
CA ASN A 135 11.76 5.92 -12.29
C ASN A 135 11.69 7.23 -13.09
N LYS A 136 11.14 8.30 -12.51
CA LYS A 136 10.90 9.59 -13.19
C LYS A 136 11.52 10.78 -12.48
N GLY A 137 12.05 10.59 -11.27
CA GLY A 137 12.67 11.63 -10.46
C GLY A 137 11.69 12.34 -9.51
N ILE A 138 12.27 13.09 -8.57
CA ILE A 138 11.54 13.72 -7.47
C ILE A 138 10.48 14.73 -7.93
N GLU A 139 10.72 15.46 -9.02
CA GLU A 139 9.79 16.48 -9.50
C GLU A 139 8.45 15.90 -9.95
N ASP A 140 8.48 14.75 -10.63
CA ASP A 140 7.25 14.06 -11.02
C ASP A 140 6.58 13.39 -9.82
N ALA A 141 7.37 12.91 -8.84
CA ALA A 141 6.84 12.41 -7.58
C ALA A 141 6.12 13.50 -6.79
N ARG A 142 6.65 14.73 -6.74
CA ARG A 142 6.01 15.90 -6.11
C ARG A 142 4.67 16.23 -6.76
N LYS A 143 4.60 16.26 -8.10
CA LYS A 143 3.33 16.50 -8.83
C LYS A 143 2.31 15.41 -8.51
N LEU A 144 2.71 14.15 -8.59
CA LEU A 144 1.84 13.03 -8.28
C LEU A 144 1.36 13.05 -6.82
N TYR A 145 2.26 13.36 -5.88
CA TYR A 145 1.93 13.51 -4.47
C TYR A 145 0.86 14.60 -4.26
N GLN A 146 1.01 15.77 -4.89
CA GLN A 146 0.03 16.85 -4.79
C GLN A 146 -1.36 16.41 -5.28
N GLU A 147 -1.42 15.62 -6.36
CA GLU A 147 -2.68 15.05 -6.85
C GLU A 147 -3.30 14.03 -5.87
N LEU A 148 -2.48 13.14 -5.28
CA LEU A 148 -2.96 12.04 -4.45
C LEU A 148 -3.30 12.46 -3.01
N ALA A 149 -2.59 13.45 -2.47
CA ALA A 149 -2.69 13.89 -1.07
C ALA A 149 -4.01 14.60 -0.76
N VAL A 150 -4.65 15.22 -1.75
CA VAL A 150 -5.93 15.91 -1.59
C VAL A 150 -7.14 15.03 -1.93
N ARG A 151 -6.91 13.82 -2.44
CA ARG A 151 -7.96 12.89 -2.86
C ARG A 151 -8.27 11.88 -1.77
N SER A 152 -9.54 11.75 -1.39
CA SER A 152 -10.01 10.68 -0.50
C SER A 152 -9.90 9.30 -1.19
N PRO A 153 -9.54 8.21 -0.48
CA PRO A 153 -9.21 8.15 0.95
C PRO A 153 -7.83 8.78 1.25
N PHE A 154 -7.73 9.53 2.35
CA PHE A 154 -6.46 10.08 2.81
C PHE A 154 -5.55 8.95 3.31
N CYS A 155 -4.24 9.07 3.06
CA CYS A 155 -3.26 8.03 3.38
C CYS A 155 -2.09 8.63 4.17
N LYS A 156 -1.93 8.21 5.43
CA LYS A 156 -0.81 8.63 6.30
C LYS A 156 0.54 8.27 5.68
N ASP A 157 0.65 7.04 5.17
CA ASP A 157 1.90 6.52 4.62
C ASP A 157 2.36 7.30 3.38
N LEU A 158 1.43 7.86 2.61
CA LEU A 158 1.74 8.75 1.48
C LEU A 158 2.54 9.99 1.94
N HIS A 159 2.11 10.64 3.01
CA HIS A 159 2.79 11.84 3.53
C HIS A 159 4.17 11.50 4.09
N ILE A 160 4.26 10.43 4.89
CA ILE A 160 5.52 9.98 5.48
C ILE A 160 6.50 9.55 4.40
N LYS A 161 6.04 8.81 3.38
CA LYS A 161 6.88 8.38 2.26
C LYS A 161 7.40 9.57 1.47
N MET A 162 6.55 10.55 1.17
CA MET A 162 6.97 11.75 0.46
C MET A 162 8.04 12.54 1.23
N ALA A 163 7.84 12.78 2.54
CA ALA A 163 8.82 13.47 3.37
C ALA A 163 10.18 12.75 3.37
N LYS A 164 10.19 11.43 3.50
CA LYS A 164 11.41 10.61 3.42
C LYS A 164 12.11 10.70 2.07
N LEU A 165 11.37 10.75 0.96
CA LEU A 165 11.96 10.92 -0.36
C LEU A 165 12.67 12.27 -0.48
N GLU A 166 12.07 13.33 0.05
CA GLU A 166 12.69 14.67 0.09
C GLU A 166 13.97 14.70 0.93
N GLU A 167 14.03 13.95 2.03
CA GLU A 167 15.24 13.79 2.86
C GLU A 167 16.38 13.09 2.11
N THR A 168 16.08 12.26 1.11
CA THR A 168 17.10 11.52 0.34
C THR A 168 17.69 12.29 -0.85
N GLU A 169 17.16 13.47 -1.17
CA GLU A 169 17.66 14.28 -2.27
C GLU A 169 19.07 14.84 -1.99
N LEU A 170 19.88 15.00 -3.03
CA LEU A 170 21.24 15.57 -2.89
C LEU A 170 21.23 17.00 -2.36
N ILE A 171 20.19 17.76 -2.71
CA ILE A 171 19.94 19.13 -2.24
C ILE A 171 18.58 19.11 -1.55
N VAL A 172 18.61 18.97 -0.22
CA VAL A 172 17.39 18.88 0.58
C VAL A 172 16.74 20.26 0.68
N SER A 173 15.49 20.35 0.23
CA SER A 173 14.64 21.52 0.42
C SER A 173 13.80 21.34 1.67
N VAL A 174 14.13 22.10 2.73
CA VAL A 174 13.37 22.04 3.99
C VAL A 174 11.89 22.33 3.80
N LYS A 175 11.54 23.18 2.83
CA LYS A 175 10.16 23.49 2.47
C LYS A 175 9.42 22.30 1.87
N ASP A 176 10.10 21.52 1.03
CA ASP A 176 9.48 20.35 0.37
C ASP A 176 9.43 19.15 1.33
N MET A 177 10.40 19.01 2.22
CA MET A 177 10.38 18.03 3.31
C MET A 177 9.28 18.33 4.36
N GLU A 178 9.10 19.60 4.75
CA GLU A 178 8.11 19.99 5.77
C GLU A 178 6.67 19.85 5.25
N ARG A 179 6.42 20.20 3.98
CA ARG A 179 5.06 20.32 3.43
C ARG A 179 4.22 19.05 3.60
N PRO A 180 4.72 17.82 3.31
CA PRO A 180 3.96 16.61 3.55
C PRO A 180 3.60 16.37 5.01
N LEU A 181 4.49 16.73 5.94
CA LEU A 181 4.27 16.54 7.38
C LEU A 181 3.27 17.54 7.96
N ASN A 182 3.25 18.77 7.45
CA ASN A 182 2.19 19.73 7.79
C ASN A 182 0.82 19.21 7.33
N LEU A 183 0.72 18.73 6.08
CA LEU A 183 -0.54 18.18 5.56
C LEU A 183 -0.97 16.90 6.31
N LEU A 184 -0.01 16.08 6.74
CA LEU A 184 -0.26 14.94 7.62
C LEU A 184 -0.91 15.39 8.94
N CYS A 185 -0.36 16.43 9.59
CA CYS A 185 -0.92 16.97 10.82
C CYS A 185 -2.31 17.56 10.62
N GLU A 186 -2.56 18.23 9.50
CA GLU A 186 -3.88 18.77 9.14
C GLU A 186 -4.93 17.66 8.97
N GLN A 187 -4.58 16.57 8.28
CA GLN A 187 -5.50 15.49 7.96
C GLN A 187 -5.70 14.49 9.11
N PHE A 188 -4.65 14.20 9.88
CA PHE A 188 -4.62 13.11 10.86
C PHE A 188 -4.35 13.56 12.30
N GLY A 189 -3.84 14.77 12.51
CA GLY A 189 -3.35 15.23 13.82
C GLY A 189 -4.41 15.33 14.92
N LYS A 190 -5.71 15.22 14.60
CA LYS A 190 -6.79 15.13 15.60
C LYS A 190 -6.95 13.72 16.18
N VAL A 191 -6.72 12.70 15.35
CA VAL A 191 -6.98 11.29 15.66
C VAL A 191 -5.68 10.55 15.98
N ASP A 192 -4.57 11.00 15.40
CA ASP A 192 -3.28 10.36 15.49
C ASP A 192 -2.20 11.35 15.92
N PRO A 193 -1.90 11.41 17.23
CA PRO A 193 -0.88 12.30 17.78
C PRO A 193 0.53 12.05 17.21
N ASP A 194 0.81 10.85 16.69
CA ASP A 194 2.13 10.54 16.12
C ASP A 194 2.41 11.36 14.85
N SER A 195 1.36 11.93 14.22
CA SER A 195 1.51 12.90 13.13
C SER A 195 2.33 14.12 13.56
N TRP A 196 2.07 14.63 14.77
CA TRP A 196 2.79 15.77 15.33
C TRP A 196 4.20 15.40 15.81
N ILE A 197 4.39 14.16 16.26
CA ILE A 197 5.71 13.64 16.60
C ILE A 197 6.59 13.56 15.36
N ALA A 198 6.06 13.09 14.22
CA ALA A 198 6.79 13.06 12.96
C ALA A 198 7.23 14.47 12.51
N LEU A 199 6.36 15.48 12.66
CA LEU A 199 6.72 16.87 12.36
C LEU A 199 7.79 17.40 13.33
N ARG A 200 7.67 17.13 14.64
CA ARG A 200 8.69 17.48 15.64
C ARG A 200 10.06 16.90 15.28
N ASP A 201 10.09 15.61 14.98
CA ASP A 201 11.33 14.87 14.70
C ASP A 201 12.00 15.39 13.43
N CYS A 202 11.22 15.76 12.41
CA CYS A 202 11.75 16.42 11.21
C CYS A 202 12.54 17.69 11.55
N TYR A 203 12.00 18.57 12.41
CA TYR A 203 12.70 19.79 12.83
C TYR A 203 13.92 19.52 13.69
N LEU A 204 13.85 18.57 14.63
CA LEU A 204 14.97 18.21 15.50
C LEU A 204 16.13 17.60 14.70
N ASN A 205 15.82 16.67 13.80
CA ASN A 205 16.84 15.95 13.03
C ASN A 205 17.51 16.83 11.96
N HIS A 206 16.82 17.87 11.49
CA HIS A 206 17.28 18.73 10.40
C HIS A 206 17.45 20.20 10.81
N GLN A 207 17.65 20.48 12.11
CA GLN A 207 17.74 21.84 12.64
C GLN A 207 18.68 22.74 11.83
N ASN A 208 19.90 22.27 11.54
CA ASN A 208 20.89 23.05 10.79
C ASN A 208 20.39 23.46 9.40
N LEU A 209 19.68 22.56 8.69
CA LEU A 209 19.12 22.88 7.37
C LEU A 209 18.07 23.98 7.45
N PHE A 210 17.26 24.00 8.52
CA PHE A 210 16.28 25.04 8.74
C PHE A 210 16.92 26.38 9.15
N GLU A 211 17.97 26.36 9.97
CA GLU A 211 18.73 27.56 10.34
C GLU A 211 19.43 28.18 9.12
N ASP A 212 20.00 27.36 8.25
CA ASP A 212 20.64 27.80 7.01
C ASP A 212 19.63 28.38 6.02
N ALA A 213 18.46 27.76 5.88
CA ALA A 213 17.41 28.21 4.97
C ALA A 213 16.68 29.47 5.45
N TYR A 214 16.56 29.66 6.77
CA TYR A 214 15.75 30.70 7.38
C TYR A 214 16.51 31.39 8.53
N PRO A 215 17.10 32.58 8.31
CA PRO A 215 17.93 33.27 9.32
C PRO A 215 17.23 33.63 10.64
N THR A 216 15.90 33.68 10.64
CA THR A 216 15.08 33.95 11.83
C THR A 216 14.53 32.69 12.50
N PHE A 217 14.88 31.51 11.98
CA PHE A 217 14.43 30.25 12.54
C PHE A 217 15.01 30.04 13.93
N ASN A 218 14.14 29.57 14.83
CA ASN A 218 14.53 29.18 16.17
C ASN A 218 13.80 27.89 16.51
N ILE A 219 14.57 26.82 16.72
CA ILE A 219 14.03 25.49 16.99
C ILE A 219 13.08 25.49 18.19
N ASN A 220 13.47 26.12 19.31
CA ASN A 220 12.66 26.14 20.54
C ASN A 220 11.30 26.82 20.31
N THR A 221 11.28 27.94 19.59
CA THR A 221 10.04 28.63 19.22
C THR A 221 9.16 27.74 18.34
N LYS A 222 9.74 27.05 17.36
CA LYS A 222 8.99 26.16 16.45
C LYS A 222 8.43 24.94 17.18
N LEU A 223 9.20 24.30 18.05
CA LEU A 223 8.72 23.19 18.88
C LEU A 223 7.58 23.64 19.80
N ALA A 224 7.70 24.81 20.44
CA ALA A 224 6.61 25.35 21.25
C ALA A 224 5.32 25.60 20.44
N GLN A 225 5.44 26.06 19.19
CA GLN A 225 4.31 26.21 18.27
C GLN A 225 3.66 24.86 17.94
N ILE A 226 4.46 23.87 17.52
CA ILE A 226 3.98 22.51 17.21
C ILE A 226 3.25 21.91 18.40
N ARG A 227 3.83 21.99 19.60
CA ARG A 227 3.18 21.50 20.84
C ARG A 227 1.83 22.16 21.07
N THR A 228 1.76 23.48 20.91
CA THR A 228 0.53 24.25 21.13
C THR A 228 -0.56 23.88 20.12
N GLU A 229 -0.19 23.75 18.84
CA GLU A 229 -1.10 23.35 17.77
C GLU A 229 -1.59 21.91 17.93
N ALA A 230 -0.70 20.99 18.31
CA ALA A 230 -1.03 19.61 18.60
C ALA A 230 -2.06 19.50 19.74
N LEU A 231 -1.81 20.17 20.87
CA LEU A 231 -2.73 20.18 22.01
C LEU A 231 -4.10 20.78 21.64
N ARG A 232 -4.11 21.83 20.80
CA ARG A 232 -5.35 22.41 20.27
C ARG A 232 -6.10 21.44 19.35
N SER A 233 -5.38 20.71 18.50
CA SER A 233 -5.95 19.79 17.51
C SER A 233 -6.51 18.51 18.15
N ILE A 234 -5.76 17.90 19.06
CA ILE A 234 -6.16 16.68 19.80
C ILE A 234 -7.39 16.96 20.68
N GLY A 235 -7.52 18.19 21.20
CA GLY A 235 -8.64 18.60 22.05
C GLY A 235 -8.61 17.93 23.43
N GLY A 236 -9.72 17.96 24.17
CA GLY A 236 -9.81 17.53 25.58
C GLY A 236 -9.75 16.01 25.85
N ASN A 237 -9.23 15.20 24.92
CA ASN A 237 -9.11 13.76 25.11
C ASN A 237 -7.90 13.44 26.02
N GLY A 238 -8.14 13.41 27.33
CA GLY A 238 -7.11 13.28 28.37
C GLY A 238 -6.08 12.16 28.14
N PRO A 239 -6.48 10.93 27.78
CA PRO A 239 -5.55 9.86 27.43
C PRO A 239 -4.64 10.18 26.24
N ALA A 240 -5.19 10.71 25.14
CA ALA A 240 -4.43 11.04 23.93
C ALA A 240 -3.45 12.21 24.17
N ILE A 241 -3.86 13.20 24.97
CA ILE A 241 -2.95 14.28 25.41
C ILE A 241 -1.81 13.72 26.24
N SER A 242 -2.11 12.82 27.19
CA SER A 242 -1.08 12.26 28.09
C SER A 242 -0.07 11.44 27.31
N GLU A 243 -0.53 10.61 26.36
CA GLU A 243 0.34 9.85 25.46
C GLU A 243 1.19 10.77 24.58
N PHE A 244 0.57 11.80 23.97
CA PHE A 244 1.29 12.79 23.17
C PHE A 244 2.38 13.47 23.97
N LEU A 245 2.05 14.01 25.16
CA LEU A 245 3.03 14.71 26.01
C LEU A 245 4.15 13.77 26.46
N ALA A 246 3.82 12.53 26.82
CA ALA A 246 4.84 11.53 27.17
C ALA A 246 5.83 11.33 26.03
N LYS A 247 5.37 11.22 24.78
CA LYS A 247 6.24 11.07 23.60
C LYS A 247 6.95 12.38 23.22
N TYR A 248 6.24 13.51 23.30
CA TYR A 248 6.70 14.82 22.84
C TYR A 248 7.80 15.39 23.74
N ASP A 249 7.64 15.23 25.06
CA ASP A 249 8.55 15.79 26.06
C ASP A 249 9.72 14.85 26.42
N THR A 250 9.70 13.57 25.99
CA THR A 250 10.89 12.72 26.02
C THR A 250 11.71 12.89 24.74
N ALA A 251 12.70 13.78 24.80
CA ALA A 251 13.87 13.84 23.92
C ALA A 251 15.02 14.51 24.70
#